data_AF-M0M2E0-F1
#
_entry.id   AF-M0M2E0-F1
#
_cell.length_a   1.000
_cell.length_b   1.000
_cell.length_c   1.000
_cell.angle_alpha   90.00
_cell.angle_beta   90.00
_cell.angle_gamma   90.00
#
_symmetry.space_group_name_H-M   'P 1'
#
loop_
_entity.id
_entity.type
_entity.pdbx_description
1 polymer ?
#
loop_
_entity_poly.entity_id
_entity_poly.type
_entity_poly.pdbx_seq_one_letter_code
_entity_poly.pdbx_strand_id
1 'polypeptide(L)'
;MVNDDGERKATGAYYTPDYVVTYIVEEAVGPLLSDIEAELTEMDMEPGTQEYVIAFWERVTELKILDPAMGSGHFLTKATGYLAEAMMERVRELETGRLFDEEQVRREISRECIYGVDVNGMAVELAKLSMWLETLAADQPLAFLDHHLKSGNSLVGSDITDVLSRDEGDSGQVTLAYDFAQTRQRALDHVMDLTGELLAIDNETLEDIHSMEELYDDIRADPLYQRLFAMATVHTASEFGFDVPEDAIERMARAIEDEATWADIEAADWFRVAQAMADEEGFFHWELEFPAVFFDSDGERLASAGFDAIVGNPPYGADFNEQEMAYLNQESVDHIELEQASA
;
A
#
# COMPACT_ATOMS: atom_id res chain seq x y z
N MET A 1 -17.99 16.76 32.23
CA MET A 1 -17.18 15.54 32.38
C MET A 1 -15.76 15.96 32.08
N VAL A 2 -14.85 15.72 33.02
CA VAL A 2 -13.45 16.15 32.93
C VAL A 2 -12.81 15.36 31.79
N ASN A 3 -12.17 16.06 30.84
CA ASN A 3 -11.46 15.45 29.72
C ASN A 3 -10.33 14.57 30.25
N ASP A 4 -10.35 13.31 29.83
CA ASP A 4 -9.28 12.36 30.07
C ASP A 4 -8.20 12.55 29.00
N ASP A 5 -7.32 13.53 29.22
CA ASP A 5 -6.14 13.77 28.38
C ASP A 5 -5.07 12.67 28.59
N GLY A 6 -5.27 11.76 29.55
CA GLY A 6 -4.37 10.65 29.88
C GLY A 6 -4.58 9.41 29.00
N GLU A 7 -5.83 9.01 28.74
CA GLU A 7 -6.14 7.86 27.86
C GLU A 7 -5.80 8.13 26.38
N ARG A 8 -5.80 9.39 25.95
CA ARG A 8 -5.49 9.81 24.57
C ARG A 8 -4.01 9.67 24.19
N LYS A 9 -3.11 9.84 25.16
CA LYS A 9 -1.66 9.66 24.92
C LYS A 9 -1.26 8.20 24.79
N ALA A 10 -2.00 7.29 25.41
CA ALA A 10 -1.70 5.86 25.39
C ALA A 10 -2.16 5.17 24.09
N THR A 11 -3.01 5.82 23.29
CA THR A 11 -3.63 5.24 22.09
C THR A 11 -3.15 5.88 20.78
N GLY A 12 -2.28 6.90 20.83
CA GLY A 12 -1.78 7.59 19.64
C GLY A 12 -2.83 8.35 18.81
N ALA A 13 -4.11 8.28 19.18
CA ALA A 13 -5.22 8.85 18.42
C ALA A 13 -5.33 10.37 18.63
N TYR A 14 -4.53 11.12 17.88
CA TYR A 14 -4.64 12.57 17.81
C TYR A 14 -5.70 12.98 16.78
N TYR A 15 -6.79 13.59 17.25
CA TYR A 15 -7.81 14.17 16.37
C TYR A 15 -7.24 15.42 15.67
N THR A 16 -7.01 15.31 14.36
CA THR A 16 -6.60 16.45 13.52
C THR A 16 -7.81 17.35 13.22
N PRO A 17 -7.78 18.66 13.52
CA PRO A 17 -8.87 19.57 13.19
C PRO A 17 -9.19 19.58 11.69
N ASP A 18 -10.48 19.65 11.34
CA ASP A 18 -10.98 19.56 9.95
C ASP A 18 -10.33 20.54 8.96
N TYR A 19 -10.02 21.76 9.40
CA TYR A 19 -9.34 22.75 8.55
C TYR A 19 -7.89 22.36 8.23
N VAL A 20 -7.21 21.64 9.13
CA VAL A 20 -5.84 21.14 8.90
C VAL A 20 -5.88 19.98 7.91
N VAL A 21 -6.85 19.07 8.10
CA VAL A 21 -7.05 17.93 7.20
C VAL A 21 -7.34 18.42 5.79
N THR A 22 -8.29 19.34 5.65
CA THR A 22 -8.63 19.98 4.37
C THR A 22 -7.40 20.59 3.71
N TYR A 23 -6.62 21.38 4.46
CA TYR A 23 -5.40 22.00 3.94
C TYR A 23 -4.36 20.97 3.46
N ILE A 24 -4.10 19.92 4.24
CA ILE A 24 -3.13 18.88 3.86
C ILE A 24 -3.58 18.14 2.60
N VAL A 25 -4.87 17.79 2.51
CA VAL A 25 -5.42 17.13 1.32
C VAL A 25 -5.33 18.04 0.10
N GLU A 26 -5.68 19.32 0.22
CA GLU A 26 -5.59 20.28 -0.88
C GLU A 26 -4.15 20.42 -1.40
N GLU A 27 -3.17 20.52 -0.51
CA GLU A 27 -1.76 20.71 -0.89
C GLU A 27 -1.08 19.42 -1.38
N ALA A 28 -1.57 18.24 -0.97
CA ALA A 28 -1.03 16.95 -1.42
C ALA A 28 -1.68 16.48 -2.73
N VAL A 29 -2.99 16.62 -2.86
CA VAL A 29 -3.78 16.07 -3.98
C VAL A 29 -4.02 17.11 -5.08
N GLY A 30 -4.13 18.40 -4.73
CA GLY A 30 -4.34 19.49 -5.69
C GLY A 30 -3.28 19.59 -6.79
N PRO A 31 -1.96 19.44 -6.49
CA PRO A 31 -0.93 19.39 -7.52
C PRO A 31 -1.11 18.26 -8.52
N LEU A 32 -1.49 17.05 -8.07
CA LEU A 32 -1.74 15.91 -8.94
C LEU A 32 -2.85 16.19 -9.95
N LEU A 33 -3.96 16.79 -9.50
CA LEU A 33 -5.04 17.20 -10.39
C LEU A 33 -4.57 18.26 -11.40
N SER A 34 -3.71 19.18 -10.98
CA SER A 34 -3.15 20.22 -11.86
C SER A 34 -2.24 19.63 -12.94
N ASP A 35 -1.46 18.61 -12.59
CA ASP A 35 -0.59 17.89 -13.52
C ASP A 35 -1.41 17.11 -14.55
N ILE A 36 -2.50 16.45 -14.13
CA ILE A 36 -3.47 15.81 -15.05
C ILE A 36 -4.05 16.84 -16.02
N GLU A 37 -4.50 18.01 -15.54
CA GLU A 37 -5.04 19.05 -16.41
C GLU A 37 -4.00 19.57 -17.42
N ALA A 38 -2.75 19.70 -16.99
CA ALA A 38 -1.65 20.12 -17.84
C ALA A 38 -1.39 19.08 -18.94
N GLU A 39 -1.34 17.79 -18.60
CA GLU A 39 -1.19 16.69 -19.56
C GLU A 39 -2.32 16.72 -20.61
N LEU A 40 -3.57 16.81 -20.18
CA LEU A 40 -4.73 16.85 -21.09
C LEU A 40 -4.69 18.08 -22.01
N THR A 41 -4.22 19.22 -21.48
CA THR A 41 -4.02 20.44 -22.27
C THR A 41 -2.91 20.25 -23.32
N GLU A 42 -1.81 19.59 -22.98
CA GLU A 42 -0.73 19.26 -23.92
C GLU A 42 -1.18 18.28 -25.01
N MET A 43 -2.17 17.45 -24.72
CA MET A 43 -2.83 16.55 -25.67
C MET A 43 -3.91 17.25 -26.52
N ASP A 44 -4.01 18.58 -26.47
CA ASP A 44 -5.02 19.40 -27.17
C ASP A 44 -6.48 19.03 -26.81
N MET A 45 -6.73 18.51 -25.60
CA MET A 45 -8.08 18.15 -25.13
C MET A 45 -8.80 19.38 -24.57
N GLU A 46 -9.99 19.69 -25.09
CA GLU A 46 -10.74 20.89 -24.72
C GLU A 46 -11.61 20.66 -23.47
N PRO A 47 -11.45 21.45 -22.38
CA PRO A 47 -12.32 21.39 -21.22
C PRO A 47 -13.80 21.59 -21.57
N GLY A 48 -14.70 20.97 -20.82
CA GLY A 48 -16.15 20.99 -21.08
C GLY A 48 -16.60 20.07 -22.23
N THR A 49 -15.69 19.31 -22.85
CA THR A 49 -16.03 18.23 -23.79
C THR A 49 -16.15 16.88 -23.08
N GLN A 50 -16.98 15.99 -23.63
CA GLN A 50 -17.11 14.62 -23.10
C GLN A 50 -15.77 13.86 -23.14
N GLU A 51 -14.95 14.08 -24.16
CA GLU A 51 -13.65 13.43 -24.31
C GLU A 51 -12.69 13.84 -23.19
N TYR A 52 -12.63 15.14 -22.87
CA TYR A 52 -11.82 15.65 -21.76
C TYR A 52 -12.26 15.06 -20.42
N VAL A 53 -13.57 15.00 -20.15
CA VAL A 53 -14.08 14.49 -18.87
C VAL A 53 -13.79 13.00 -18.70
N ILE A 54 -13.88 12.21 -19.77
CA ILE A 54 -13.52 10.78 -19.73
C ILE A 54 -12.01 10.62 -19.48
N ALA A 55 -11.17 11.35 -20.20
CA ALA A 55 -9.72 11.26 -20.02
C ALA A 55 -9.29 11.73 -18.62
N PHE A 56 -9.87 12.83 -18.12
CA PHE A 56 -9.63 13.29 -16.75
C PHE A 56 -10.02 12.22 -15.73
N TRP A 57 -11.17 11.57 -15.92
CA TRP A 57 -11.60 10.48 -15.05
C TRP A 57 -10.62 9.31 -15.04
N GLU A 58 -10.18 8.85 -16.21
CA GLU A 58 -9.22 7.75 -16.34
C GLU A 58 -7.93 8.04 -15.57
N ARG A 59 -7.38 9.26 -15.66
CA ARG A 59 -6.18 9.65 -14.90
C ARG A 59 -6.44 9.79 -13.40
N VAL A 60 -7.59 10.31 -13.00
CA VAL A 60 -7.94 10.42 -11.57
C VAL A 60 -8.05 9.02 -10.93
N THR A 61 -8.66 8.06 -11.62
CA THR A 61 -8.79 6.68 -11.12
C THR A 61 -7.46 5.92 -11.06
N GLU A 62 -6.45 6.37 -11.81
CA GLU A 62 -5.10 5.81 -11.76
C GLU A 62 -4.30 6.29 -10.52
N LEU A 63 -4.68 7.41 -9.90
CA LEU A 63 -3.95 7.97 -8.74
C LEU A 63 -3.98 7.02 -7.53
N LYS A 64 -2.87 6.94 -6.79
CA LYS A 64 -2.68 6.14 -5.59
C LYS A 64 -2.34 7.05 -4.40
N ILE A 65 -3.32 7.24 -3.51
CA ILE A 65 -3.22 8.13 -2.34
C ILE A 65 -3.20 7.30 -1.06
N LEU A 66 -2.17 7.45 -0.26
CA LEU A 66 -1.95 6.68 0.97
C LEU A 66 -2.12 7.52 2.24
N ASP A 67 -2.76 6.96 3.26
CA ASP A 67 -2.52 7.36 4.67
C ASP A 67 -1.88 6.20 5.46
N PRO A 68 -0.59 6.29 5.84
CA PRO A 68 0.13 5.19 6.50
C PRO A 68 -0.21 5.04 7.99
N ALA A 69 -0.98 5.97 8.56
CA ALA A 69 -1.46 5.93 9.94
C ALA A 69 -2.90 6.46 10.00
N MET A 70 -3.79 5.81 9.23
CA MET A 70 -5.08 6.35 8.85
C MET A 70 -6.06 6.59 10.01
N GLY A 71 -5.86 5.94 11.14
CA GLY A 71 -6.80 5.97 12.26
C GLY A 71 -8.20 5.60 11.78
N SER A 72 -9.17 6.47 12.04
CA SER A 72 -10.56 6.26 11.61
C SER A 72 -10.83 6.61 10.13
N GLY A 73 -9.80 6.86 9.31
CA GLY A 73 -9.92 7.17 7.88
C GLY A 73 -10.32 8.61 7.56
N HIS A 74 -10.05 9.57 8.44
CA HIS A 74 -10.52 10.95 8.23
C HIS A 74 -9.83 11.66 7.05
N PHE A 75 -8.52 11.46 6.85
CA PHE A 75 -7.84 11.98 5.66
C PHE A 75 -8.32 11.27 4.39
N LEU A 76 -8.52 9.95 4.45
CA LEU A 76 -9.00 9.13 3.33
C LEU A 76 -10.37 9.59 2.82
N THR A 77 -11.33 9.79 3.73
CA THR A 77 -12.66 10.33 3.40
C THR A 77 -12.58 11.73 2.79
N LYS A 78 -11.68 12.60 3.30
CA LYS A 78 -11.48 13.94 2.75
C LYS A 78 -10.82 13.93 1.38
N ALA A 79 -9.81 13.10 1.15
CA ALA A 79 -9.19 12.91 -0.15
C ALA A 79 -10.20 12.39 -1.18
N THR A 80 -11.04 11.42 -0.79
CA THR A 80 -12.15 10.91 -1.62
C THR A 80 -13.10 12.03 -2.02
N GLY A 81 -13.56 12.83 -1.06
CA GLY A 81 -14.47 13.95 -1.33
C GLY A 81 -13.83 15.05 -2.18
N TYR A 82 -12.54 15.31 -2.02
CA TYR A 82 -11.80 16.30 -2.79
C TYR A 82 -11.68 15.90 -4.27
N LEU A 83 -11.25 14.66 -4.54
CA LEU A 83 -11.20 14.10 -5.89
C LEU A 83 -12.59 14.05 -6.53
N ALA A 84 -13.62 13.64 -5.77
CA ALA A 84 -14.98 13.56 -6.27
C ALA A 84 -15.54 14.93 -6.64
N GLU A 85 -15.32 15.96 -5.80
CA GLU A 85 -15.76 17.32 -6.12
C GLU A 85 -15.04 17.85 -7.38
N ALA A 86 -13.72 17.63 -7.49
CA ALA A 86 -12.97 18.01 -8.68
C ALA A 86 -13.57 17.37 -9.94
N MET A 87 -13.83 16.05 -9.91
CA MET A 87 -14.48 15.35 -11.01
C MET A 87 -15.88 15.92 -11.32
N MET A 88 -16.69 16.15 -10.29
CA MET A 88 -18.04 16.67 -10.45
C MET A 88 -18.07 18.10 -10.99
N GLU A 89 -17.04 18.93 -10.72
CA GLU A 89 -16.87 20.23 -11.36
C GLU A 89 -16.73 20.08 -12.88
N ARG A 90 -15.85 19.18 -13.36
CA ARG A 90 -15.66 18.93 -14.80
C ARG A 90 -16.93 18.37 -15.45
N VAL A 91 -17.67 17.53 -14.74
CA VAL A 91 -18.99 17.03 -15.19
C VAL A 91 -20.02 18.15 -15.33
N ARG A 92 -20.03 19.15 -14.43
CA ARG A 92 -20.96 20.29 -14.48
C ARG A 92 -20.63 21.26 -15.61
N GLU A 93 -19.39 21.31 -16.06
CA GLU A 93 -18.94 22.12 -17.20
C GLU A 93 -19.35 21.54 -18.56
N LEU A 94 -19.74 20.27 -18.62
CA LEU A 94 -20.24 19.64 -19.84
C LEU A 94 -21.51 20.33 -20.32
N GLU A 95 -21.47 20.83 -21.55
CA GLU A 95 -22.65 21.43 -22.18
C GLU A 95 -23.72 20.38 -22.55
N THR A 96 -23.34 19.11 -22.67
CA THR A 96 -24.22 18.01 -23.13
C THR A 96 -24.25 16.81 -22.18
N GLY A 97 -25.36 16.64 -21.46
CA GLY A 97 -25.65 15.41 -20.71
C GLY A 97 -25.04 15.38 -19.31
N ARG A 98 -25.27 14.25 -18.62
CA ARG A 98 -24.67 13.95 -17.31
C ARG A 98 -23.98 12.60 -17.46
N LEU A 99 -22.64 12.60 -17.46
CA LEU A 99 -21.83 11.39 -17.70
C LEU A 99 -21.72 10.52 -16.45
N PHE A 100 -21.47 11.17 -15.31
CA PHE A 100 -21.24 10.49 -14.04
C PHE A 100 -22.19 10.99 -12.96
N ASP A 101 -22.51 10.10 -12.02
CA ASP A 101 -23.20 10.45 -10.79
C ASP A 101 -22.21 10.56 -9.62
N GLU A 102 -22.46 11.48 -8.69
CA GLU A 102 -21.52 11.76 -7.60
C GLU A 102 -21.33 10.56 -6.66
N GLU A 103 -22.39 9.78 -6.42
CA GLU A 103 -22.31 8.57 -5.59
C GLU A 103 -21.37 7.54 -6.23
N GLN A 104 -21.53 7.32 -7.54
CA GLN A 104 -20.67 6.40 -8.30
C GLN A 104 -19.21 6.88 -8.33
N VAL A 105 -18.99 8.18 -8.53
CA VAL A 105 -17.64 8.78 -8.53
C VAL A 105 -16.95 8.58 -7.18
N ARG A 106 -17.63 8.89 -6.07
CA ARG A 106 -17.08 8.69 -4.72
C ARG A 106 -16.76 7.22 -4.46
N ARG A 107 -17.66 6.32 -4.86
CA ARG A 107 -17.49 4.88 -4.70
C ARG A 107 -16.31 4.35 -5.51
N GLU A 108 -16.14 4.79 -6.75
CA GLU A 108 -14.98 4.40 -7.56
C GLU A 108 -13.68 4.93 -6.96
N ILE A 109 -13.60 6.22 -6.62
CA ILE A 109 -12.40 6.80 -6.01
C ILE A 109 -12.01 6.04 -4.74
N SER A 110 -12.99 5.69 -3.90
CA SER A 110 -12.72 4.92 -2.69
C SER A 110 -12.16 3.52 -2.94
N ARG A 111 -12.52 2.90 -4.09
CA ARG A 111 -12.09 1.55 -4.49
C ARG A 111 -10.76 1.57 -5.23
N GLU A 112 -10.50 2.57 -6.05
CA GLU A 112 -9.35 2.56 -6.97
C GLU A 112 -8.17 3.39 -6.45
N CYS A 113 -8.43 4.47 -5.72
CA CYS A 113 -7.42 5.48 -5.44
C CYS A 113 -6.90 5.50 -4.00
N ILE A 114 -7.71 5.04 -3.06
CA ILE A 114 -7.51 5.32 -1.63
C ILE A 114 -6.93 4.11 -0.93
N TYR A 115 -5.79 4.30 -0.28
CA TYR A 115 -5.04 3.28 0.46
C TYR A 115 -4.78 3.75 1.88
N GLY A 116 -4.72 2.80 2.81
CA GLY A 116 -4.52 3.13 4.21
C GLY A 116 -3.90 2.00 5.00
N VAL A 117 -3.07 2.36 5.97
CA VAL A 117 -2.46 1.43 6.93
C VAL A 117 -2.69 1.96 8.34
N ASP A 118 -2.98 1.07 9.27
CA ASP A 118 -2.97 1.39 10.71
C ASP A 118 -2.52 0.18 11.52
N VAL A 119 -1.74 0.39 12.58
CA VAL A 119 -1.31 -0.71 13.45
C VAL A 119 -2.48 -1.35 14.22
N ASN A 120 -3.54 -0.58 14.47
CA ASN A 120 -4.71 -1.04 15.19
C ASN A 120 -5.79 -1.52 14.22
N GLY A 121 -5.99 -2.84 14.14
CA GLY A 121 -7.04 -3.44 13.31
C GLY A 121 -8.45 -2.90 13.56
N MET A 122 -8.78 -2.43 14.78
CA MET A 122 -10.09 -1.79 15.01
C MET A 122 -10.19 -0.41 14.34
N ALA A 123 -9.08 0.33 14.22
CA ALA A 123 -9.05 1.60 13.48
C ALA A 123 -9.30 1.35 11.99
N VAL A 124 -8.71 0.29 11.43
CA VAL A 124 -8.94 -0.17 10.05
C VAL A 124 -10.43 -0.42 9.80
N GLU A 125 -11.11 -1.17 10.67
CA GLU A 125 -12.55 -1.43 10.55
C GLU A 125 -13.40 -0.16 10.68
N LEU A 126 -13.01 0.79 11.54
CA LEU A 126 -13.66 2.09 11.64
C LEU A 126 -13.44 2.93 10.38
N ALA A 127 -12.26 2.86 9.76
CA ALA A 127 -11.98 3.51 8.49
C ALA A 127 -12.85 2.95 7.36
N LYS A 128 -12.97 1.63 7.23
CA LYS A 128 -13.87 0.96 6.27
C LYS A 128 -15.32 1.46 6.41
N LEU A 129 -15.82 1.55 7.66
CA LEU A 129 -17.17 2.07 7.92
C LEU A 129 -17.30 3.56 7.59
N SER A 130 -16.28 4.38 7.91
CA SER A 130 -16.28 5.81 7.60
C SER A 130 -16.30 6.06 6.08
N MET A 131 -15.51 5.30 5.32
CA MET A 131 -15.48 5.36 3.85
C MET A 131 -16.86 5.02 3.26
N TRP A 132 -17.52 3.99 3.78
CA TRP A 132 -18.88 3.65 3.36
C TRP A 132 -19.91 4.75 3.59
N LEU A 133 -19.87 5.40 4.75
CA LEU A 133 -20.76 6.51 5.05
C LEU A 133 -20.48 7.73 4.16
N GLU A 134 -19.21 7.97 3.80
CA GLU A 134 -18.79 9.08 2.93
C GLU A 134 -19.20 8.89 1.47
N THR A 135 -19.21 7.66 0.96
CA THR A 135 -19.64 7.38 -0.42
C THR A 135 -21.14 7.53 -0.64
N LEU A 136 -21.93 7.76 0.43
CA LEU A 136 -23.38 8.00 0.43
C LEU A 136 -24.22 6.90 -0.24
N ALA A 137 -23.62 5.76 -0.56
CA ALA A 137 -24.25 4.60 -1.19
C ALA A 137 -24.96 3.72 -0.15
N ALA A 138 -25.85 4.32 0.66
CA ALA A 138 -26.47 3.65 1.82
C ALA A 138 -27.38 2.46 1.44
N ASP A 139 -27.81 2.37 0.19
CA ASP A 139 -28.57 1.26 -0.38
C ASP A 139 -27.71 0.25 -1.14
N GLN A 140 -26.41 0.50 -1.28
CA GLN A 140 -25.44 -0.41 -1.88
C GLN A 140 -24.62 -1.14 -0.80
N PRO A 141 -24.11 -2.34 -1.09
CA PRO A 141 -23.25 -3.04 -0.15
C PRO A 141 -21.91 -2.31 0.02
N LEU A 142 -21.32 -2.45 1.21
CA LEU A 142 -19.97 -1.97 1.51
C LEU A 142 -18.99 -2.61 0.53
N ALA A 143 -18.30 -1.80 -0.27
CA ALA A 143 -17.24 -2.31 -1.14
C ALA A 143 -16.18 -3.04 -0.30
N PHE A 144 -15.64 -4.13 -0.84
CA PHE A 144 -14.52 -4.82 -0.21
C PHE A 144 -13.28 -3.92 -0.28
N LEU A 145 -12.67 -3.59 0.87
CA LEU A 145 -11.56 -2.63 0.98
C LEU A 145 -10.31 -3.25 1.61
N ASP A 146 -10.28 -4.55 1.92
CA ASP A 146 -9.18 -5.17 2.69
C ASP A 146 -7.86 -5.26 1.92
N HIS A 147 -7.92 -5.15 0.59
CA HIS A 147 -6.75 -5.05 -0.27
C HIS A 147 -6.21 -3.61 -0.36
N HIS A 148 -6.93 -2.61 0.16
CA HIS A 148 -6.55 -1.19 0.17
C HIS A 148 -6.33 -0.62 1.57
N LEU A 149 -7.10 -1.09 2.56
CA LEU A 149 -7.04 -0.68 3.96
C LEU A 149 -6.55 -1.85 4.82
N LYS A 150 -5.34 -1.74 5.35
CA LYS A 150 -4.63 -2.86 5.97
C LYS A 150 -4.18 -2.57 7.40
N SER A 151 -4.05 -3.63 8.18
CA SER A 151 -3.48 -3.56 9.53
C SER A 151 -1.98 -3.86 9.47
N GLY A 152 -1.15 -3.02 10.10
CA GLY A 152 0.28 -3.25 10.19
C GLY A 152 1.08 -2.02 10.62
N ASN A 153 2.35 -2.22 10.93
CA ASN A 153 3.30 -1.17 11.25
C ASN A 153 3.95 -0.66 9.97
N SER A 154 3.44 0.47 9.46
CA SER A 154 3.88 1.11 8.22
C SER A 154 5.38 1.46 8.18
N LEU A 155 6.06 1.46 9.34
CA LEU A 155 7.46 1.85 9.49
C LEU A 155 8.44 0.69 9.47
N VAL A 156 7.97 -0.56 9.58
CA VAL A 156 8.84 -1.72 9.75
C VAL A 156 8.51 -2.77 8.70
N GLY A 157 9.44 -2.99 7.77
CA GLY A 157 9.24 -3.91 6.66
C GLY A 157 10.48 -4.07 5.80
N SER A 158 10.34 -4.72 4.66
CA SER A 158 11.40 -4.84 3.67
C SER A 158 10.73 -5.01 2.31
N ASP A 159 11.33 -4.39 1.31
CA ASP A 159 10.91 -4.53 -0.07
C ASP A 159 11.42 -5.88 -0.58
N ILE A 160 10.52 -6.69 -1.14
CA ILE A 160 10.84 -8.04 -1.60
C ILE A 160 11.84 -7.98 -2.77
N THR A 161 11.83 -6.90 -3.55
CA THR A 161 12.81 -6.64 -4.60
C THR A 161 14.22 -6.49 -4.04
N ASP A 162 14.39 -5.83 -2.90
CA ASP A 162 15.69 -5.70 -2.22
C ASP A 162 16.14 -7.02 -1.60
N VAL A 163 15.24 -7.72 -0.91
CA VAL A 163 15.50 -9.04 -0.32
C VAL A 163 16.01 -10.03 -1.37
N LEU A 164 15.48 -9.95 -2.58
CA LEU A 164 15.81 -10.85 -3.68
C LEU A 164 16.90 -10.32 -4.62
N SER A 165 17.43 -9.11 -4.42
CA SER A 165 18.51 -8.52 -5.23
C SER A 165 19.87 -8.50 -4.52
N ARG A 166 19.91 -8.61 -3.18
CA ARG A 166 21.07 -8.39 -2.31
C ARG A 166 22.26 -9.38 -2.46
N ASP A 167 22.30 -10.20 -3.51
CA ASP A 167 23.35 -11.22 -3.74
C ASP A 167 24.32 -10.88 -4.88
N GLU A 168 24.36 -9.64 -5.37
CA GLU A 168 25.37 -9.19 -6.35
C GLU A 168 26.76 -8.87 -5.74
N GLY A 169 26.98 -9.23 -4.47
CA GLY A 169 28.24 -9.02 -3.73
C GLY A 169 29.33 -10.06 -3.99
N ASP A 170 30.27 -9.75 -4.90
CA ASP A 170 31.68 -10.20 -4.93
C ASP A 170 32.03 -11.70 -5.02
N SER A 171 31.11 -12.58 -5.47
CA SER A 171 31.48 -13.95 -5.88
C SER A 171 31.01 -14.26 -7.31
N GLY A 172 31.97 -14.53 -8.19
CA GLY A 172 31.78 -14.64 -9.65
C GLY A 172 30.99 -15.86 -10.16
N GLN A 173 29.79 -16.12 -9.62
CA GLN A 173 28.85 -17.12 -10.13
C GLN A 173 27.61 -16.47 -10.73
N VAL A 174 27.74 -16.03 -11.98
CA VAL A 174 26.66 -15.52 -12.85
C VAL A 174 25.42 -16.45 -12.89
N THR A 175 25.62 -17.75 -12.65
CA THR A 175 24.54 -18.76 -12.65
C THR A 175 23.61 -18.64 -11.44
N LEU A 176 24.14 -18.32 -10.25
CA LEU A 176 23.32 -18.18 -9.04
C LEU A 176 22.45 -16.92 -9.10
N ALA A 177 23.03 -15.78 -9.45
CA ALA A 177 22.28 -14.52 -9.60
C ALA A 177 21.15 -14.65 -10.65
N TYR A 178 21.40 -15.39 -11.74
CA TYR A 178 20.38 -15.66 -12.76
C TYR A 178 19.25 -16.55 -12.23
N ASP A 179 19.58 -17.62 -11.48
CA ASP A 179 18.60 -18.51 -10.90
C ASP A 179 17.73 -17.79 -9.84
N PHE A 180 18.31 -16.88 -9.05
CA PHE A 180 17.57 -16.04 -8.09
C PHE A 180 16.64 -15.05 -8.78
N ALA A 181 17.12 -14.32 -9.79
CA ALA A 181 16.29 -13.39 -10.54
C ALA A 181 15.10 -14.10 -11.21
N GLN A 182 15.33 -15.29 -11.78
CA GLN A 182 14.27 -16.09 -12.39
C GLN A 182 13.27 -16.62 -11.37
N THR A 183 13.73 -17.05 -10.20
CA THR A 183 12.87 -17.55 -9.13
C THR A 183 12.02 -16.43 -8.53
N ARG A 184 12.62 -15.26 -8.30
CA ARG A 184 11.90 -14.03 -7.93
C ARG A 184 10.79 -13.73 -8.93
N GLN A 185 11.15 -13.69 -10.22
CA GLN A 185 10.22 -13.30 -11.27
C GLN A 185 9.00 -14.21 -11.25
N ARG A 186 9.19 -15.53 -11.33
CA ARG A 186 8.07 -16.49 -11.30
C ARG A 186 7.19 -16.36 -10.05
N ALA A 187 7.79 -16.05 -8.91
CA ALA A 187 7.04 -15.92 -7.67
C ALA A 187 6.20 -14.64 -7.65
N LEU A 188 6.75 -13.53 -8.12
CA LEU A 188 6.00 -12.28 -8.28
C LEU A 188 4.95 -12.38 -9.39
N ASP A 189 5.28 -12.99 -10.53
CA ASP A 189 4.33 -13.26 -11.63
C ASP A 189 3.09 -13.99 -11.09
N HIS A 190 3.27 -15.04 -10.29
CA HIS A 190 2.17 -15.80 -9.69
C HIS A 190 1.33 -14.97 -8.71
N VAL A 191 1.97 -14.16 -7.87
CA VAL A 191 1.25 -13.25 -6.96
C VAL A 191 0.47 -12.20 -7.75
N MET A 192 1.03 -11.70 -8.86
CA MET A 192 0.38 -10.72 -9.73
C MET A 192 -0.75 -11.33 -10.56
N ASP A 193 -0.65 -12.59 -10.98
CA ASP A 193 -1.75 -13.32 -11.61
C ASP A 193 -2.96 -13.38 -10.65
N LEU A 194 -2.75 -13.82 -9.40
CA LEU A 194 -3.84 -13.88 -8.41
C LEU A 194 -4.38 -12.49 -8.04
N THR A 195 -3.49 -11.50 -7.91
CA THR A 195 -3.89 -10.10 -7.64
C THR A 195 -4.72 -9.54 -8.80
N GLY A 196 -4.34 -9.86 -10.04
CA GLY A 196 -5.09 -9.47 -11.24
C GLY A 196 -6.48 -10.10 -11.29
N GLU A 197 -6.61 -11.37 -10.89
CA GLU A 197 -7.92 -12.02 -10.75
C GLU A 197 -8.80 -11.32 -9.70
N LEU A 198 -8.21 -10.89 -8.57
CA LEU A 198 -8.92 -10.16 -7.53
C LEU A 198 -9.42 -8.80 -8.03
N LEU A 199 -8.54 -8.03 -8.68
CA LEU A 199 -8.86 -6.68 -9.18
C LEU A 199 -9.81 -6.69 -10.39
N ALA A 200 -9.95 -7.82 -11.08
CA ALA A 200 -10.90 -7.98 -12.17
C ALA A 200 -12.37 -8.09 -11.71
N ILE A 201 -12.62 -8.24 -10.41
CA ILE A 201 -13.96 -8.32 -9.83
C ILE A 201 -14.52 -6.90 -9.65
N ASP A 202 -15.70 -6.62 -10.23
CA ASP A 202 -16.31 -5.27 -10.27
C ASP A 202 -16.56 -4.65 -8.88
N ASN A 203 -16.63 -5.44 -7.81
CA ASN A 203 -16.83 -4.98 -6.43
C ASN A 203 -18.11 -4.12 -6.27
N GLU A 204 -19.22 -4.51 -6.91
CA GLU A 204 -20.50 -3.78 -6.89
C GLU A 204 -21.58 -4.49 -6.10
N THR A 205 -21.64 -5.81 -6.23
CA THR A 205 -22.69 -6.64 -5.64
C THR A 205 -22.20 -7.39 -4.41
N LEU A 206 -23.14 -7.90 -3.61
CA LEU A 206 -22.81 -8.79 -2.49
C LEU A 206 -22.11 -10.08 -2.93
N GLU A 207 -22.39 -10.55 -4.15
CA GLU A 207 -21.73 -11.73 -4.72
C GLU A 207 -20.27 -11.44 -5.05
N ASP A 208 -20.00 -10.25 -5.62
CA ASP A 208 -18.65 -9.77 -5.90
C ASP A 208 -17.83 -9.67 -4.60
N ILE A 209 -18.42 -9.07 -3.56
CA ILE A 209 -17.74 -8.88 -2.27
C ILE A 209 -17.35 -10.22 -1.63
N HIS A 210 -18.26 -11.20 -1.61
CA HIS A 210 -17.92 -12.52 -1.09
C HIS A 210 -16.85 -13.22 -1.94
N SER A 211 -16.88 -13.03 -3.27
CA SER A 211 -15.88 -13.61 -4.18
C SER A 211 -14.51 -12.99 -3.97
N MET A 212 -14.44 -11.67 -3.76
CA MET A 212 -13.20 -10.97 -3.41
C MET A 212 -12.68 -11.40 -2.04
N GLU A 213 -13.54 -11.56 -1.03
CA GLU A 213 -13.15 -12.04 0.29
C GLU A 213 -12.53 -13.45 0.21
N GLU A 214 -13.19 -14.38 -0.50
CA GLU A 214 -12.67 -15.74 -0.71
C GLU A 214 -11.33 -15.74 -1.45
N LEU A 215 -11.23 -15.00 -2.57
CA LEU A 215 -9.99 -14.94 -3.35
C LEU A 215 -8.86 -14.24 -2.59
N TYR A 216 -9.16 -13.22 -1.80
CA TYR A 216 -8.16 -12.54 -0.98
C TYR A 216 -7.62 -13.47 0.12
N ASP A 217 -8.50 -14.24 0.78
CA ASP A 217 -8.09 -15.27 1.75
C ASP A 217 -7.25 -16.36 1.07
N ASP A 218 -7.60 -16.78 -0.14
CA ASP A 218 -6.83 -17.73 -0.93
C ASP A 218 -5.45 -17.19 -1.31
N ILE A 219 -5.33 -15.91 -1.68
CA ILE A 219 -4.04 -15.24 -1.92
C ILE A 219 -3.18 -15.25 -0.67
N ARG A 220 -3.76 -14.92 0.50
CA ARG A 220 -3.03 -14.92 1.78
C ARG A 220 -2.65 -16.33 2.24
N ALA A 221 -3.41 -17.35 1.82
CA ALA A 221 -3.13 -18.75 2.07
C ALA A 221 -2.20 -19.39 1.04
N ASP A 222 -1.91 -18.71 -0.08
CA ASP A 222 -1.07 -19.24 -1.15
C ASP A 222 0.35 -19.54 -0.62
N PRO A 223 0.88 -20.76 -0.84
CA PRO A 223 2.18 -21.13 -0.32
C PRO A 223 3.31 -20.24 -0.83
N LEU A 224 3.26 -19.79 -2.08
CA LEU A 224 4.32 -18.96 -2.65
C LEU A 224 4.29 -17.55 -2.08
N TYR A 225 3.08 -16.98 -1.91
CA TYR A 225 2.87 -15.72 -1.20
C TYR A 225 3.43 -15.79 0.23
N GLN A 226 3.05 -16.82 1.01
CA GLN A 226 3.54 -16.99 2.38
C GLN A 226 5.05 -17.15 2.44
N ARG A 227 5.65 -17.82 1.46
CA ARG A 227 7.11 -17.98 1.37
C ARG A 227 7.83 -16.67 1.08
N LEU A 228 7.33 -15.87 0.13
CA LEU A 228 7.86 -14.52 -0.14
C LEU A 228 7.73 -13.62 1.09
N PHE A 229 6.57 -13.64 1.74
CA PHE A 229 6.33 -12.87 2.96
C PHE A 229 7.32 -13.28 4.07
N ALA A 230 7.50 -14.58 4.28
CA ALA A 230 8.44 -15.09 5.27
C ALA A 230 9.89 -14.72 4.96
N MET A 231 10.30 -14.67 3.68
CA MET A 231 11.62 -14.19 3.28
C MET A 231 11.83 -12.73 3.64
N ALA A 232 10.85 -11.87 3.31
CA ALA A 232 10.87 -10.47 3.70
C ALA A 232 10.92 -10.32 5.22
N THR A 233 10.13 -11.11 5.96
CA THR A 233 10.14 -11.12 7.43
C THR A 233 11.50 -11.48 8.02
N VAL A 234 12.16 -12.52 7.50
CA VAL A 234 13.49 -12.94 7.98
C VAL A 234 14.53 -11.86 7.72
N HIS A 235 14.46 -11.23 6.54
CA HIS A 235 15.31 -10.09 6.21
C HIS A 235 15.06 -8.90 7.16
N THR A 236 13.80 -8.50 7.34
CA THR A 236 13.43 -7.42 8.27
C THR A 236 13.90 -7.72 9.69
N ALA A 237 13.72 -8.95 10.18
CA ALA A 237 14.19 -9.35 11.51
C ALA A 237 15.72 -9.20 11.65
N SER A 238 16.48 -9.53 10.61
CA SER A 238 17.93 -9.33 10.57
C SER A 238 18.30 -7.85 10.72
N GLU A 239 17.64 -6.97 9.96
CA GLU A 239 17.85 -5.52 10.03
C GLU A 239 17.38 -4.95 11.39
N PHE A 240 16.38 -5.58 12.01
CA PHE A 240 15.93 -5.28 13.38
C PHE A 240 16.88 -5.79 14.48
N GLY A 241 18.03 -6.35 14.11
CA GLY A 241 19.10 -6.78 15.02
C GLY A 241 18.97 -8.22 15.53
N PHE A 242 18.07 -9.03 14.96
CA PHE A 242 18.01 -10.45 15.26
C PHE A 242 19.08 -11.23 14.48
N ASP A 243 19.83 -12.09 15.17
CA ASP A 243 20.90 -12.88 14.57
C ASP A 243 20.32 -14.04 13.74
N VAL A 244 20.22 -13.84 12.43
CA VAL A 244 19.85 -14.88 11.45
C VAL A 244 21.10 -15.44 10.76
N PRO A 245 21.10 -16.71 10.32
CA PRO A 245 22.20 -17.24 9.53
C PRO A 245 22.47 -16.40 8.28
N GLU A 246 23.75 -16.13 7.96
CA GLU A 246 24.16 -15.34 6.79
C GLU A 246 23.59 -15.91 5.46
N ASP A 247 23.40 -17.23 5.38
CA ASP A 247 22.85 -17.91 4.20
C ASP A 247 21.34 -18.21 4.30
N ALA A 248 20.62 -17.59 5.24
CA ALA A 248 19.19 -17.84 5.46
C ALA A 248 18.35 -17.53 4.21
N ILE A 249 18.49 -16.33 3.64
CA ILE A 249 17.75 -15.91 2.44
C ILE A 249 18.10 -16.79 1.23
N GLU A 250 19.39 -17.15 1.06
CA GLU A 250 19.86 -18.06 0.01
C GLU A 250 19.19 -19.44 0.11
N ARG A 251 19.11 -19.99 1.33
CA ARG A 251 18.44 -21.27 1.60
C ARG A 251 16.94 -21.19 1.32
N MET A 252 16.29 -20.10 1.74
CA MET A 252 14.86 -19.89 1.53
C MET A 252 14.52 -19.81 0.05
N ALA A 253 15.21 -18.95 -0.72
CA ALA A 253 14.90 -18.83 -2.15
C ALA A 253 15.15 -20.14 -2.92
N ARG A 254 16.19 -20.91 -2.59
CA ARG A 254 16.40 -22.25 -3.18
C ARG A 254 15.29 -23.24 -2.87
N ALA A 255 14.65 -23.08 -1.72
CA ALA A 255 13.57 -23.94 -1.26
C ALA A 255 12.17 -23.42 -1.63
N ILE A 256 12.05 -22.27 -2.29
CA ILE A 256 10.78 -21.56 -2.45
C ILE A 256 9.72 -22.37 -3.21
N GLU A 257 10.13 -23.28 -4.10
CA GLU A 257 9.25 -24.22 -4.81
C GLU A 257 9.29 -25.65 -4.22
N ASP A 258 10.19 -25.95 -3.29
CA ASP A 258 10.39 -27.27 -2.68
C ASP A 258 9.78 -27.33 -1.28
N GLU A 259 8.57 -27.86 -1.19
CA GLU A 259 7.81 -28.01 0.07
C GLU A 259 8.57 -28.77 1.16
N ALA A 260 9.31 -29.82 0.81
CA ALA A 260 10.02 -30.64 1.80
C ALA A 260 11.20 -29.87 2.40
N THR A 261 11.99 -29.22 1.54
CA THR A 261 13.12 -28.39 1.98
C THR A 261 12.62 -27.15 2.73
N TRP A 262 11.50 -26.56 2.32
CA TRP A 262 10.91 -25.41 2.99
C TRP A 262 10.42 -25.77 4.41
N ALA A 263 9.79 -26.94 4.59
CA ALA A 263 9.34 -27.40 5.90
C ALA A 263 10.51 -27.56 6.91
N ASP A 264 11.70 -27.93 6.45
CA ASP A 264 12.91 -27.98 7.28
C ASP A 264 13.35 -26.57 7.72
N ILE A 265 13.15 -25.55 6.87
CA ILE A 265 13.43 -24.14 7.19
C ILE A 265 12.42 -23.61 8.21
N GLU A 266 11.12 -23.87 8.01
CA GLU A 266 10.07 -23.49 8.97
C GLU A 266 10.28 -24.13 10.34
N ALA A 267 10.94 -25.29 10.36
CA ALA A 267 11.27 -25.99 11.58
C ALA A 267 12.45 -25.36 12.36
N ALA A 268 13.20 -24.43 11.76
CA ALA A 268 14.37 -23.82 12.36
C ALA A 268 13.98 -22.74 13.39
N ASP A 269 14.77 -22.63 14.46
CA ASP A 269 14.49 -21.70 15.55
C ASP A 269 14.59 -20.23 15.09
N TRP A 270 15.58 -19.90 14.25
CA TRP A 270 15.74 -18.54 13.72
C TRP A 270 14.53 -18.12 12.87
N PHE A 271 13.96 -19.03 12.09
CA PHE A 271 12.78 -18.77 11.29
C PHE A 271 11.58 -18.47 12.18
N ARG A 272 11.29 -19.36 13.14
CA ARG A 272 10.14 -19.19 14.05
C ARG A 272 10.25 -17.92 14.90
N VAL A 273 11.45 -17.55 15.34
CA VAL A 273 11.65 -16.32 16.11
C VAL A 273 11.45 -15.10 15.24
N ALA A 274 11.93 -15.10 13.98
CA ALA A 274 11.66 -14.01 13.05
C ALA A 274 10.15 -13.85 12.77
N GLN A 275 9.42 -14.94 12.57
CA GLN A 275 7.96 -14.90 12.40
C GLN A 275 7.25 -14.37 13.65
N ALA A 276 7.64 -14.82 14.84
CA ALA A 276 7.06 -14.32 16.09
C ALA A 276 7.36 -12.82 16.34
N MET A 277 8.52 -12.34 15.90
CA MET A 277 8.86 -10.91 15.95
C MET A 277 7.98 -10.10 14.99
N ALA A 278 7.72 -10.61 13.78
CA ALA A 278 6.79 -9.96 12.85
C ALA A 278 5.38 -9.84 13.43
N ASP A 279 4.88 -10.87 14.13
CA ASP A 279 3.58 -10.84 14.80
C ASP A 279 3.53 -9.81 15.95
N GLU A 280 4.64 -9.63 16.69
CA GLU A 280 4.72 -8.72 17.83
C GLU A 280 4.88 -7.26 17.40
N GLU A 281 5.78 -7.00 16.44
CA GLU A 281 6.12 -5.64 15.96
C GLU A 281 5.23 -5.19 14.79
N GLY A 282 4.43 -6.10 14.23
CA GLY A 282 3.47 -5.84 13.16
C GLY A 282 4.13 -5.56 11.81
N PHE A 283 5.14 -6.33 11.41
CA PHE A 283 5.87 -6.08 10.15
C PHE A 283 4.93 -5.93 8.95
N PHE A 284 5.19 -4.93 8.12
CA PHE A 284 4.40 -4.57 6.96
C PHE A 284 5.30 -4.46 5.71
N HIS A 285 5.24 -5.46 4.84
CA HIS A 285 6.06 -5.54 3.63
C HIS A 285 5.32 -4.90 2.45
N TRP A 286 5.53 -3.60 2.20
CA TRP A 286 4.77 -2.77 1.25
C TRP A 286 4.55 -3.42 -0.12
N GLU A 287 5.60 -3.94 -0.74
CA GLU A 287 5.53 -4.59 -2.06
C GLU A 287 4.66 -5.86 -2.07
N LEU A 288 4.58 -6.60 -0.97
CA LEU A 288 3.74 -7.80 -0.85
C LEU A 288 2.35 -7.51 -0.29
N GLU A 289 2.19 -6.38 0.39
CA GLU A 289 0.92 -5.91 0.92
C GLU A 289 0.13 -5.16 -0.15
N PHE A 290 0.75 -4.33 -0.98
CA PHE A 290 0.09 -3.63 -2.07
C PHE A 290 0.73 -3.95 -3.43
N PRO A 291 0.73 -5.22 -3.86
CA PRO A 291 1.49 -5.65 -5.03
C PRO A 291 1.14 -4.86 -6.31
N ALA A 292 -0.13 -4.56 -6.53
CA ALA A 292 -0.58 -3.76 -7.69
C ALA A 292 -0.14 -2.28 -7.69
N VAL A 293 0.37 -1.76 -6.56
CA VAL A 293 0.96 -0.41 -6.47
C VAL A 293 2.43 -0.42 -6.91
N PHE A 294 3.09 -1.57 -6.83
CA PHE A 294 4.54 -1.68 -7.08
C PHE A 294 4.90 -2.46 -8.34
N PHE A 295 4.05 -3.38 -8.79
CA PHE A 295 4.34 -4.30 -9.90
C PHE A 295 3.28 -4.24 -11.00
N ASP A 296 3.70 -4.52 -12.23
CA ASP A 296 2.80 -4.77 -13.35
C ASP A 296 2.25 -6.21 -13.34
N SER A 297 1.41 -6.55 -14.31
CA SER A 297 0.82 -7.89 -14.44
C SER A 297 1.84 -9.00 -14.65
N ASP A 298 3.03 -8.67 -15.13
CA ASP A 298 4.12 -9.61 -15.35
C ASP A 298 5.09 -9.63 -14.15
N GLY A 299 4.70 -9.13 -12.96
CA GLY A 299 5.54 -9.17 -11.76
C GLY A 299 6.77 -8.24 -11.80
N GLU A 300 6.90 -7.40 -12.82
CA GLU A 300 8.01 -6.45 -12.96
C GLU A 300 7.69 -5.15 -12.24
N ARG A 301 8.70 -4.54 -11.61
CA ARG A 301 8.50 -3.33 -10.81
C ARG A 301 8.16 -2.15 -11.71
N LEU A 302 7.07 -1.45 -11.41
CA LEU A 302 6.64 -0.27 -12.15
C LEU A 302 7.66 0.86 -12.06
N ALA A 303 7.78 1.64 -13.14
CA ALA A 303 8.56 2.89 -13.11
C ALA A 303 7.93 3.92 -12.15
N SER A 304 6.61 3.89 -12.01
CA SER A 304 5.81 4.70 -11.09
C SER A 304 5.50 3.99 -9.77
N ALA A 305 6.20 2.89 -9.43
CA ALA A 305 5.91 2.11 -8.24
C ALA A 305 5.92 2.96 -6.96
N GLY A 306 4.86 2.81 -6.16
CA GLY A 306 4.62 3.60 -4.97
C GLY A 306 3.34 4.44 -5.07
N PHE A 307 3.20 5.41 -4.17
CA PHE A 307 2.00 6.25 -4.06
C PHE A 307 2.27 7.65 -4.61
N ASP A 308 1.31 8.21 -5.35
CA ASP A 308 1.39 9.55 -5.93
C ASP A 308 1.30 10.64 -4.86
N ALA A 309 0.57 10.37 -3.77
CA ALA A 309 0.50 11.25 -2.61
C ALA A 309 0.41 10.47 -1.31
N ILE A 310 1.01 11.04 -0.26
CA ILE A 310 0.83 10.61 1.12
C ILE A 310 0.08 11.72 1.85
N VAL A 311 -1.11 11.38 2.34
CA VAL A 311 -1.93 12.22 3.22
C VAL A 311 -1.91 11.61 4.61
N GLY A 312 -2.05 12.43 5.64
CA GLY A 312 -2.06 11.91 7.00
C GLY A 312 -1.50 12.91 7.97
N ASN A 313 -1.67 12.61 9.26
CA ASN A 313 -1.07 13.44 10.29
C ASN A 313 0.42 13.10 10.38
N PRO A 314 1.34 14.08 10.28
CA PRO A 314 2.74 13.83 10.60
C PRO A 314 2.87 13.28 12.03
N PRO A 315 3.93 12.50 12.35
CA PRO A 315 4.07 11.79 13.62
C PRO A 315 4.48 12.73 14.78
N TYR A 316 3.69 13.76 15.05
CA TYR A 316 3.94 14.70 16.13
C TYR A 316 3.77 14.01 17.48
N GLY A 317 4.91 13.69 18.12
CA GLY A 317 4.93 13.09 19.45
C GLY A 317 4.68 11.58 19.48
N ALA A 318 5.01 10.88 18.38
CA ALA A 318 5.18 9.43 18.41
C ALA A 318 6.37 9.06 19.32
N ASP A 319 6.14 8.12 20.24
CA ASP A 319 7.17 7.54 21.09
C ASP A 319 7.63 6.23 20.44
N PHE A 320 8.82 6.24 19.84
CA PHE A 320 9.45 5.05 19.27
C PHE A 320 10.30 4.33 20.32
N ASN A 321 10.32 3.00 20.27
CA ASN A 321 11.19 2.19 21.12
C ASN A 321 12.66 2.24 20.62
N GLU A 322 13.61 1.74 21.44
CA GLU A 322 15.04 1.80 21.09
C GLU A 322 15.40 1.04 19.81
N GLN A 323 14.66 -0.02 19.48
CA GLN A 323 14.88 -0.86 18.29
C GLN A 323 14.32 -0.19 17.03
N GLU A 324 13.09 0.32 17.09
CA GLU A 324 12.47 1.12 16.01
C GLU A 324 13.34 2.34 15.67
N MET A 325 13.83 3.05 16.69
CA MET A 325 14.74 4.17 16.48
C MET A 325 16.08 3.74 15.87
N ALA A 326 16.60 2.56 16.22
CA ALA A 326 17.84 2.07 15.64
C ALA A 326 17.66 1.74 14.14
N TYR A 327 16.56 1.07 13.80
CA TYR A 327 16.20 0.73 12.42
C TYR A 327 15.98 1.97 11.56
N LEU A 328 15.12 2.91 11.99
CA LEU A 328 14.83 4.14 11.24
C LEU A 328 16.08 5.02 11.01
N ASN A 329 17.01 5.03 11.96
CA ASN A 329 18.25 5.79 11.82
C ASN A 329 19.26 5.13 10.88
N GLN A 330 19.19 3.82 10.64
CA GLN A 330 20.04 3.14 9.65
C GLN A 330 19.60 3.50 8.22
N GLU A 331 18.30 3.45 7.93
CA GLU A 331 17.77 3.85 6.63
C GLU A 331 17.97 5.34 6.33
N SER A 332 17.89 6.19 7.36
CA SER A 332 18.11 7.64 7.22
C SER A 332 19.55 7.99 6.79
N VAL A 333 20.53 7.13 7.08
CA VAL A 333 21.94 7.37 6.73
C VAL A 333 22.22 6.95 5.29
N ASP A 334 21.61 5.85 4.81
CA ASP A 334 21.80 5.36 3.44
C ASP A 334 21.17 6.29 2.39
N HIS A 335 20.13 7.05 2.73
CA HIS A 335 19.54 8.06 1.83
C HIS A 335 20.19 9.45 1.87
N ILE A 336 21.04 9.77 2.87
CA ILE A 336 21.65 11.11 3.00
C ILE A 336 23.07 11.20 2.39
N GLU A 337 23.73 10.08 2.08
CA GLU A 337 25.09 10.10 1.51
C GLU A 337 25.20 10.23 -0.03
N LEU A 338 24.15 10.70 -0.74
CA LEU A 338 24.23 10.96 -2.20
C LEU A 338 24.05 12.43 -2.65
N GLU A 339 24.07 13.42 -1.75
CA GLU A 339 24.02 14.84 -2.16
C GLU A 339 25.13 15.75 -1.62
N GLN A 340 26.28 15.22 -1.19
CA GLN A 340 27.48 16.05 -0.95
C GLN A 340 28.77 15.44 -1.48
N ALA A 341 28.93 15.40 -2.81
CA ALA A 341 30.26 15.38 -3.45
C ALA A 341 30.25 15.79 -4.93
N SER A 342 30.19 17.09 -5.24
CA SER A 342 31.26 17.81 -5.95
C SER A 342 30.81 19.22 -6.35
N ALA A 343 31.45 20.21 -5.74
CA ALA A 343 31.62 21.55 -6.31
C ALA A 343 32.86 21.59 -7.21
#